data_AF-A0A7V4J6H6-F1
#
_entry.id   AF-A0A7V4J6H6-F1
#
_cell.length_a   1.000
_cell.length_b   1.000
_cell.length_c   1.000
_cell.angle_alpha   90.00
_cell.angle_beta   90.00
_cell.angle_gamma   90.00
#
_symmetry.space_group_name_H-M   'P 1'
#
loop_
_entity.id
_entity.type
_entity.pdbx_description
1 polymer ?
#
loop_
_entity_poly.entity_id
_entity_poly.type
_entity_poly.pdbx_seq_one_letter_code
_entity_poly.pdbx_strand_id
1 'polypeptide(L)'
;MNKPKCNEYDYIQFLIATQKAYSCTEAARVQPEGDQRPAHDAVTRLVHRLEPDPEVLWTEAQAYVSPEQGMLILDDTTLDKPHARKIELVTRHWSGRHRKVVCGIYLITLLWTEGESHIPCDYRVYAKGSDGMTKNDHFRQMLAEAHQRGFRPECVAFDSWYGSVENLKAIAGYGWRWLTQLKSNRLVNLNRTGNRPVSEVALEERGTIVHLKGYGMIKVFKIVAPNGDIEYWATNDLAMDELTRLKYTEQVWMIENYHRGIKQFCGVERAQVRSARAQRNHILLALRAFLRLEYHRLQTGVSWFEAKIGIIRHAVRAYLAHPLYTLNSTA
;
A
#
# COMPACT_ATOMS: atom_id res chain seq x y z
N MET A 1 13.51 -3.58 -35.53
CA MET A 1 13.73 -3.85 -34.09
C MET A 1 13.33 -5.30 -33.81
N ASN A 2 14.18 -6.10 -33.16
CA ASN A 2 13.82 -7.49 -32.84
C ASN A 2 12.66 -7.52 -31.84
N LYS A 3 11.73 -8.46 -32.02
CA LYS A 3 10.60 -8.65 -31.10
C LYS A 3 11.12 -8.88 -29.67
N PRO A 4 10.48 -8.29 -28.63
CA PRO A 4 10.88 -8.52 -27.26
C PRO A 4 10.83 -10.00 -26.88
N LYS A 5 11.87 -10.50 -26.19
CA LYS A 5 11.97 -11.89 -25.72
C LYS A 5 11.20 -12.18 -24.41
N CYS A 6 10.76 -11.14 -23.73
CA CYS A 6 9.94 -11.24 -22.52
C CYS A 6 8.99 -10.04 -22.45
N ASN A 7 7.86 -10.22 -21.78
CA ASN A 7 6.83 -9.22 -21.54
C ASN A 7 6.57 -9.05 -20.03
N GLU A 8 5.64 -8.16 -19.69
CA GLU A 8 5.25 -7.87 -18.31
C GLU A 8 4.70 -9.07 -17.54
N TYR A 9 3.94 -9.95 -18.19
CA TYR A 9 3.35 -11.13 -17.57
C TYR A 9 4.43 -12.14 -17.20
N ASP A 10 5.46 -12.31 -18.03
CA ASP A 10 6.62 -13.16 -17.70
C ASP A 10 7.32 -12.66 -16.42
N TYR A 11 7.47 -11.35 -16.29
CA TYR A 11 8.07 -10.74 -15.10
C TYR A 11 7.16 -10.84 -13.87
N ILE A 12 5.85 -10.65 -14.03
CA ILE A 12 4.87 -10.83 -12.96
C ILE A 12 4.90 -12.27 -12.44
N GLN A 13 4.93 -13.27 -13.33
CA GLN A 13 5.05 -14.68 -12.94
C GLN A 13 6.36 -14.96 -12.20
N PHE A 14 7.46 -14.34 -12.64
CA PHE A 14 8.72 -14.38 -11.90
C PHE A 14 8.58 -13.80 -10.48
N LEU A 15 7.93 -12.64 -10.30
CA LEU A 15 7.72 -12.03 -8.99
C LEU A 15 6.84 -12.90 -8.08
N ILE A 16 5.82 -13.56 -8.65
CA ILE A 16 4.96 -14.51 -7.93
C ILE A 16 5.80 -15.71 -7.47
N ALA A 17 6.62 -16.31 -8.34
CA ALA A 17 7.36 -17.53 -8.04
C ALA A 17 8.62 -17.32 -7.16
N THR A 18 9.39 -16.26 -7.39
CA THR A 18 10.67 -16.03 -6.71
C THR A 18 10.48 -15.73 -5.22
N GLN A 19 11.37 -16.23 -4.35
CA GLN A 19 11.23 -16.07 -2.91
C GLN A 19 12.17 -15.02 -2.30
N LYS A 20 13.41 -14.96 -2.82
CA LYS A 20 14.49 -14.19 -2.18
C LYS A 20 15.18 -13.23 -3.13
N ALA A 21 15.47 -13.67 -4.36
CA ALA A 21 16.25 -12.90 -5.31
C ALA A 21 15.33 -12.25 -6.37
N TYR A 22 15.13 -10.95 -6.23
CA TYR A 22 14.28 -10.13 -7.11
C TYR A 22 15.16 -9.24 -8.01
N SER A 23 15.96 -9.88 -8.87
CA SER A 23 16.88 -9.18 -9.78
C SER A 23 16.64 -9.59 -11.22
N CYS A 24 17.01 -8.75 -12.19
CA CYS A 24 16.92 -9.10 -13.61
C CYS A 24 17.81 -10.30 -13.97
N THR A 25 18.94 -10.46 -13.27
CA THR A 25 19.82 -11.63 -13.42
C THR A 25 19.13 -12.90 -12.97
N GLU A 26 18.50 -12.87 -11.79
CA GLU A 26 17.75 -14.04 -11.30
C GLU A 26 16.55 -14.34 -12.19
N ALA A 27 15.81 -13.31 -12.59
CA ALA A 27 14.68 -13.44 -13.50
C ALA A 27 15.07 -14.15 -14.81
N ALA A 28 16.29 -13.95 -15.31
CA ALA A 28 16.82 -14.66 -16.47
C ALA A 28 17.32 -16.09 -16.15
N ARG A 29 17.85 -16.31 -14.94
CA ARG A 29 18.35 -17.61 -14.48
C ARG A 29 17.26 -18.66 -14.25
N VAL A 30 16.08 -18.22 -13.86
CA VAL A 30 14.94 -19.11 -13.54
C VAL A 30 13.95 -19.29 -14.70
N GLN A 31 14.24 -18.72 -15.87
CA GLN A 31 13.45 -18.96 -17.07
C GLN A 31 13.51 -20.43 -17.48
N PRO A 32 12.44 -20.98 -18.06
CA PRO A 32 12.46 -22.30 -18.67
C PRO A 32 13.62 -22.45 -19.66
N GLU A 33 14.16 -23.66 -19.76
CA GLU A 33 15.20 -23.98 -20.75
C GLU A 33 14.66 -23.90 -22.18
N GLY A 34 15.49 -23.46 -23.13
CA GLY A 34 15.15 -23.36 -24.55
C GLY A 34 15.81 -22.18 -25.27
N ASP A 35 15.79 -22.21 -26.60
CA ASP A 35 16.51 -21.27 -27.47
C ASP A 35 16.01 -19.81 -27.35
N GLN A 36 14.76 -19.63 -26.93
CA GLN A 36 14.16 -18.30 -26.77
C GLN A 36 14.33 -17.70 -25.37
N ARG A 37 15.07 -18.37 -24.48
CA ARG A 37 15.30 -17.93 -23.10
C ARG A 37 15.77 -16.47 -23.03
N PRO A 38 15.05 -15.58 -22.33
CA PRO A 38 15.46 -14.20 -22.20
C PRO A 38 16.69 -14.09 -21.29
N ALA A 39 17.76 -13.53 -21.83
CA ALA A 39 18.95 -13.15 -21.06
C ALA A 39 18.64 -11.95 -20.13
N HIS A 40 19.51 -11.72 -19.15
CA HIS A 40 19.32 -10.64 -18.16
C HIS A 40 19.14 -9.25 -18.83
N ASP A 41 19.82 -8.97 -19.94
CA ASP A 41 19.65 -7.73 -20.69
C ASP A 41 18.26 -7.56 -21.31
N ALA A 42 17.59 -8.66 -21.66
CA ALA A 42 16.22 -8.60 -22.16
C ALA A 42 15.25 -8.20 -21.04
N VAL A 43 15.46 -8.75 -19.84
CA VAL A 43 14.67 -8.40 -18.64
C VAL A 43 14.95 -6.97 -18.19
N THR A 44 16.21 -6.54 -18.18
CA THR A 44 16.57 -5.14 -17.91
C THR A 44 15.89 -4.21 -18.92
N ARG A 45 15.96 -4.51 -20.22
CA ARG A 45 15.26 -3.72 -21.25
C ARG A 45 13.74 -3.71 -21.06
N LEU A 46 13.13 -4.78 -20.56
CA LEU A 46 11.70 -4.80 -20.23
C LEU A 46 11.38 -3.73 -19.19
N VAL A 47 12.01 -3.75 -18.02
CA VAL A 47 11.69 -2.80 -16.96
C VAL A 47 12.06 -1.36 -17.32
N HIS A 48 12.99 -1.14 -18.28
CA HIS A 48 13.30 0.20 -18.77
C HIS A 48 12.34 0.69 -19.86
N ARG A 49 11.81 -0.18 -20.72
CA ARG A 49 10.97 0.23 -21.86
C ARG A 49 9.50 0.46 -21.50
N LEU A 50 8.97 -0.23 -20.49
CA LEU A 50 7.57 -0.08 -20.09
C LEU A 50 7.27 1.37 -19.68
N GLU A 51 6.08 1.85 -20.05
CA GLU A 51 5.55 3.13 -19.59
C GLU A 51 4.97 2.91 -18.18
N PRO A 52 5.46 3.61 -17.15
CA PRO A 52 4.91 3.47 -15.81
C PRO A 52 3.55 4.19 -15.73
N ASP A 53 2.47 3.43 -15.83
CA ASP A 53 1.11 3.95 -15.81
C ASP A 53 0.26 3.27 -14.72
N PRO A 54 -0.15 3.99 -13.66
CA PRO A 54 -1.04 3.47 -12.63
C PRO A 54 -2.39 2.98 -13.16
N GLU A 55 -2.86 3.49 -14.30
CA GLU A 55 -4.14 3.08 -14.90
C GLU A 55 -4.13 1.60 -15.33
N VAL A 56 -2.95 1.04 -15.62
CA VAL A 56 -2.79 -0.40 -15.91
C VAL A 56 -3.14 -1.24 -14.69
N LEU A 57 -2.79 -0.78 -13.48
CA LEU A 57 -3.18 -1.46 -12.24
C LEU A 57 -4.69 -1.38 -12.04
N TRP A 58 -5.27 -0.19 -12.20
CA TRP A 58 -6.72 0.00 -12.07
C TRP A 58 -7.51 -0.85 -13.05
N THR A 59 -7.05 -0.94 -14.30
CA THR A 59 -7.71 -1.73 -15.34
C THR A 59 -7.89 -3.20 -14.92
N GLU A 60 -6.91 -3.76 -14.20
CA GLU A 60 -7.02 -5.10 -13.61
C GLU A 60 -7.82 -5.11 -12.30
N ALA A 61 -7.64 -4.11 -11.45
CA ALA A 61 -8.25 -4.04 -10.12
C ALA A 61 -9.77 -3.84 -10.15
N GLN A 62 -10.29 -3.07 -11.13
CA GLN A 62 -11.71 -2.72 -11.22
C GLN A 62 -12.63 -3.94 -11.31
N ALA A 63 -12.14 -5.07 -11.83
CA ALA A 63 -12.90 -6.32 -11.91
C ALA A 63 -13.20 -6.94 -10.53
N TYR A 64 -12.53 -6.48 -9.48
CA TYR A 64 -12.61 -7.02 -8.11
C TYR A 64 -13.12 -5.99 -7.11
N VAL A 65 -13.66 -4.87 -7.59
CA VAL A 65 -14.14 -3.78 -6.75
C VAL A 65 -15.62 -3.55 -7.01
N SER A 66 -16.36 -3.33 -5.94
CA SER A 66 -17.72 -2.79 -5.97
C SER A 66 -17.66 -1.31 -5.60
N PRO A 67 -17.72 -0.35 -6.56
CA PRO A 67 -17.46 1.07 -6.27
C PRO A 67 -18.43 1.69 -5.27
N GLU A 68 -19.65 1.16 -5.14
CA GLU A 68 -20.68 1.64 -4.21
C GLU A 68 -20.65 0.97 -2.84
N GLN A 69 -19.65 0.13 -2.57
CA GLN A 69 -19.51 -0.63 -1.33
C GLN A 69 -18.09 -0.51 -0.77
N GLY A 70 -17.91 -0.98 0.46
CA GLY A 70 -16.60 -1.04 1.10
C GLY A 70 -16.02 0.32 1.46
N MET A 71 -14.75 0.31 1.85
CA MET A 71 -13.99 1.48 2.25
C MET A 71 -12.86 1.76 1.27
N LEU A 72 -12.49 3.03 1.16
CA LEU A 72 -11.21 3.45 0.60
C LEU A 72 -10.26 3.78 1.73
N ILE A 73 -9.08 3.17 1.74
CA ILE A 73 -8.04 3.42 2.73
C ILE A 73 -6.83 3.98 2.01
N LEU A 74 -6.34 5.12 2.50
CA LEU A 74 -5.16 5.78 1.95
C LEU A 74 -4.07 5.86 3.01
N ASP A 75 -2.93 5.26 2.69
CA ASP A 75 -1.74 5.27 3.52
C ASP A 75 -0.49 5.19 2.64
N ASP A 76 0.67 5.45 3.22
CA ASP A 76 1.95 5.30 2.53
C ASP A 76 2.91 4.37 3.25
N THR A 77 3.77 3.73 2.47
CA THR A 77 4.81 2.85 2.99
C THR A 77 6.17 3.24 2.43
N THR A 78 7.19 3.09 3.27
CA THR A 78 8.59 3.19 2.83
C THR A 78 9.04 1.87 2.24
N LEU A 79 9.50 1.89 0.99
CA LEU A 79 10.24 0.80 0.36
C LEU A 79 11.72 0.96 0.72
N ASP A 80 12.22 0.10 1.59
CA ASP A 80 13.55 0.26 2.20
C ASP A 80 14.68 0.08 1.17
N LYS A 81 15.60 1.06 1.08
CA LYS A 81 16.78 1.04 0.21
C LYS A 81 18.05 1.41 0.99
N PRO A 82 18.41 0.67 2.06
CA PRO A 82 19.43 1.08 3.02
C PRO A 82 20.84 1.26 2.42
N HIS A 83 21.16 0.54 1.34
CA HIS A 83 22.46 0.61 0.67
C HIS A 83 22.44 1.41 -0.63
N ALA A 84 21.32 2.07 -0.96
CA ALA A 84 21.20 2.82 -2.20
C ALA A 84 21.95 4.15 -2.12
N ARG A 85 22.91 4.32 -3.04
CA ARG A 85 23.65 5.58 -3.24
C ARG A 85 23.33 6.27 -4.56
N LYS A 86 22.76 5.54 -5.52
CA LYS A 86 22.60 5.96 -6.92
C LYS A 86 21.22 5.60 -7.51
N ILE A 87 20.25 5.24 -6.68
CA ILE A 87 18.88 4.96 -7.15
C ILE A 87 18.13 6.30 -7.16
N GLU A 88 17.67 6.72 -8.33
CA GLU A 88 17.17 8.08 -8.57
C GLU A 88 15.96 8.48 -7.69
N LEU A 89 15.10 7.51 -7.35
CA LEU A 89 13.90 7.75 -6.53
C LEU A 89 14.15 7.69 -5.02
N VAL A 90 15.37 7.36 -4.58
CA VAL A 90 15.65 7.19 -3.16
C VAL A 90 15.84 8.55 -2.49
N THR A 91 15.02 8.80 -1.49
CA THR A 91 15.12 9.97 -0.61
C THR A 91 15.43 9.54 0.82
N ARG A 92 15.88 10.49 1.65
CA ARG A 92 16.02 10.30 3.09
C ARG A 92 14.79 10.82 3.80
N HIS A 93 14.21 10.03 4.69
CA HIS A 93 13.01 10.42 5.41
C HIS A 93 12.84 9.65 6.72
N TRP A 94 12.06 10.20 7.64
CA TRP A 94 11.72 9.53 8.88
C TRP A 94 10.85 8.30 8.60
N SER A 95 11.23 7.14 9.13
CA SER A 95 10.41 5.94 9.12
C SER A 95 9.88 5.66 10.52
N GLY A 96 8.55 5.62 10.67
CA GLY A 96 7.91 5.23 11.92
C GLY A 96 8.31 3.81 12.35
N ARG A 97 8.42 2.88 11.39
CA ARG A 97 8.87 1.50 11.61
C ARG A 97 10.28 1.43 12.22
N HIS A 98 11.23 2.18 11.65
CA HIS A 98 12.63 2.13 12.09
C HIS A 98 12.95 3.12 13.22
N ARG A 99 12.03 4.04 13.53
CA ARG A 99 12.20 5.17 14.48
C ARG A 99 13.49 5.96 14.21
N LYS A 100 13.84 6.12 12.94
CA LYS A 100 15.01 6.87 12.47
C LYS A 100 14.82 7.33 11.04
N VAL A 101 15.72 8.21 10.58
CA VAL A 101 15.83 8.57 9.17
C VAL A 101 16.40 7.39 8.39
N VAL A 102 15.68 6.96 7.35
CA VAL A 102 16.08 5.87 6.46
C VAL A 102 16.16 6.36 5.00
N CYS A 103 16.85 5.58 4.17
CA CYS A 103 16.85 5.76 2.73
C CYS A 103 15.81 4.83 2.11
N GLY A 104 14.87 5.38 1.34
CA GLY A 104 13.84 4.57 0.68
C GLY A 104 13.06 5.32 -0.37
N ILE A 105 12.09 4.63 -0.95
CA ILE A 105 11.10 5.19 -1.88
C ILE A 105 9.76 5.24 -1.14
N TYR A 106 9.07 6.37 -1.17
CA TYR A 106 7.71 6.48 -0.61
C TYR A 106 6.68 6.04 -1.65
N LEU A 107 5.89 5.04 -1.29
CA LEU A 107 4.78 4.53 -2.06
C LEU A 107 3.48 4.88 -1.34
N ILE A 108 2.66 5.73 -1.94
CA ILE A 108 1.32 6.09 -1.47
C ILE A 108 0.34 5.15 -2.17
N THR A 109 -0.59 4.54 -1.43
CA THR A 109 -1.55 3.57 -1.96
C THR A 109 -2.97 4.03 -1.66
N LEU A 110 -3.88 3.88 -2.63
CA LEU A 110 -5.32 3.87 -2.40
C LEU A 110 -5.79 2.42 -2.47
N LEU A 111 -6.18 1.86 -1.33
CA LEU A 111 -6.67 0.51 -1.19
C LEU A 111 -8.19 0.52 -1.07
N TRP A 112 -8.88 -0.31 -1.85
CA TRP A 112 -10.27 -0.64 -1.58
C TRP A 112 -10.35 -1.92 -0.75
N THR A 113 -11.24 -1.92 0.24
CA THR A 113 -11.50 -3.08 1.08
C THR A 113 -12.99 -3.25 1.33
N GLU A 114 -13.43 -4.49 1.28
CA GLU A 114 -14.73 -4.95 1.76
C GLU A 114 -14.49 -6.31 2.42
N GLY A 115 -14.87 -6.43 3.69
CA GLY A 115 -14.54 -7.60 4.51
C GLY A 115 -13.02 -7.77 4.65
N GLU A 116 -12.49 -8.87 4.12
CA GLU A 116 -11.06 -9.18 4.17
C GLU A 116 -10.30 -8.84 2.87
N SER A 117 -10.91 -8.14 1.93
CA SER A 117 -10.32 -7.89 0.60
C SER A 117 -9.24 -6.81 0.63
N HIS A 118 -8.17 -6.98 -0.15
CA HIS A 118 -7.04 -6.04 -0.24
C HIS A 118 -6.80 -5.60 -1.68
N ILE A 119 -7.65 -4.75 -2.26
CA ILE A 119 -7.57 -4.43 -3.69
C ILE A 119 -6.91 -3.06 -3.92
N PRO A 120 -5.64 -2.99 -4.39
CA PRO A 120 -5.00 -1.71 -4.68
C PRO A 120 -5.62 -1.09 -5.93
N CYS A 121 -6.31 0.03 -5.75
CA CYS A 121 -7.03 0.73 -6.82
C CYS A 121 -6.17 1.79 -7.49
N ASP A 122 -5.22 2.36 -6.75
CA ASP A 122 -4.30 3.36 -7.28
C ASP A 122 -3.03 3.46 -6.42
N TYR A 123 -1.96 4.04 -6.97
CA TYR A 123 -0.73 4.32 -6.24
C TYR A 123 0.04 5.53 -6.80
N ARG A 124 0.83 6.18 -5.94
CA ARG A 124 1.79 7.23 -6.34
C ARG A 124 3.15 6.96 -5.74
N VAL A 125 4.20 7.20 -6.52
CA VAL A 125 5.57 7.20 -6.02
C VAL A 125 5.96 8.65 -5.76
N TYR A 126 6.09 9.01 -4.48
CA TYR A 126 6.42 10.38 -4.10
C TYR A 126 7.82 10.74 -4.59
N ALA A 127 7.88 11.72 -5.49
CA ALA A 127 9.11 12.17 -6.13
C ALA A 127 9.06 13.70 -6.33
N LYS A 128 8.95 14.46 -5.23
CA LYS A 128 8.79 15.93 -5.26
C LYS A 128 9.82 16.67 -6.12
N GLY A 129 11.06 16.17 -6.20
CA GLY A 129 12.09 16.76 -7.07
C GLY A 129 11.84 16.59 -8.58
N SER A 130 10.93 15.69 -8.96
CA SER A 130 10.56 15.39 -10.34
C SER A 130 9.23 16.03 -10.75
N ASP A 131 8.20 15.94 -9.91
CA ASP A 131 6.84 16.40 -10.23
C ASP A 131 6.39 17.66 -9.45
N GLY A 132 7.18 18.10 -8.46
CA GLY A 132 6.83 19.23 -7.60
C GLY A 132 5.71 18.93 -6.58
N MET A 133 5.15 17.72 -6.59
CA MET A 133 3.96 17.37 -5.82
C MET A 133 4.32 17.00 -4.38
N THR A 134 3.47 17.42 -3.44
CA THR A 134 3.50 16.91 -2.07
C THR A 134 2.71 15.62 -1.95
N LYS A 135 2.90 14.86 -0.86
CA LYS A 135 2.05 13.70 -0.59
C LYS A 135 0.56 14.08 -0.46
N ASN A 136 0.23 15.28 0.03
CA ASN A 136 -1.15 15.77 0.10
C ASN A 136 -1.73 16.10 -1.29
N ASP A 137 -0.89 16.43 -2.27
CA ASP A 137 -1.33 16.62 -3.65
C ASP A 137 -1.65 15.28 -4.29
N HIS A 138 -0.77 14.28 -4.11
CA HIS A 138 -1.06 12.90 -4.52
C HIS A 138 -2.31 12.34 -3.85
N PHE A 139 -2.47 12.56 -2.54
CA PHE A 139 -3.66 12.16 -1.78
C PHE A 139 -4.95 12.66 -2.44
N ARG A 140 -5.02 13.98 -2.72
CA ARG A 140 -6.19 14.60 -3.32
C ARG A 140 -6.40 14.18 -4.78
N GLN A 141 -5.32 13.97 -5.54
CA GLN A 141 -5.41 13.48 -6.91
C GLN A 141 -5.99 12.05 -6.96
N MET A 142 -5.50 11.15 -6.11
CA MET A 142 -5.99 9.77 -6.05
C MET A 142 -7.48 9.72 -5.64
N LEU A 143 -7.93 10.61 -4.75
CA LEU A 143 -9.35 10.74 -4.42
C LEU A 143 -10.18 11.29 -5.59
N ALA A 144 -9.65 12.26 -6.34
CA ALA A 144 -10.33 12.80 -7.52
C ALA A 144 -10.48 11.73 -8.61
N GLU A 145 -9.46 10.92 -8.85
CA GLU A 145 -9.49 9.81 -9.79
C GLU A 145 -10.47 8.72 -9.32
N ALA A 146 -10.49 8.37 -8.04
CA ALA A 146 -11.51 7.48 -7.48
C ALA A 146 -12.92 8.04 -7.69
N HIS A 147 -13.13 9.33 -7.49
CA HIS A 147 -14.44 9.94 -7.71
C HIS A 147 -14.85 9.86 -9.19
N GLN A 148 -13.93 10.13 -10.11
CA GLN A 148 -14.17 9.99 -11.55
C GLN A 148 -14.46 8.54 -11.96
N ARG A 149 -13.86 7.56 -11.28
CA ARG A 149 -14.13 6.12 -11.45
C ARG A 149 -15.47 5.67 -10.85
N GLY A 150 -16.25 6.59 -10.25
CA GLY A 150 -17.59 6.32 -9.75
C GLY A 150 -17.66 5.77 -8.32
N PHE A 151 -16.57 5.84 -7.55
CA PHE A 151 -16.58 5.38 -6.16
C PHE A 151 -17.58 6.16 -5.30
N ARG A 152 -18.26 5.42 -4.42
CA ARG A 152 -19.16 5.89 -3.37
C ARG A 152 -18.92 5.04 -2.12
N PRO A 153 -17.73 5.11 -1.52
CA PRO A 153 -17.37 4.24 -0.40
C PRO A 153 -18.20 4.57 0.84
N GLU A 154 -18.40 3.58 1.71
CA GLU A 154 -19.01 3.76 3.04
C GLU A 154 -18.20 4.79 3.87
N CYS A 155 -16.87 4.74 3.74
CA CYS A 155 -15.95 5.63 4.42
C CYS A 155 -14.59 5.68 3.70
N VAL A 156 -13.94 6.84 3.75
CA VAL A 156 -12.53 7.04 3.40
C VAL A 156 -11.69 7.13 4.66
N ALA A 157 -10.75 6.22 4.87
CA ALA A 157 -9.90 6.22 6.06
C ALA A 157 -8.42 6.43 5.71
N PHE A 158 -7.66 7.04 6.62
CA PHE A 158 -6.27 7.40 6.38
C PHE A 158 -5.51 7.74 7.67
N ASP A 159 -4.18 7.74 7.58
CA ASP A 159 -3.28 8.11 8.69
C ASP A 159 -3.46 9.59 9.09
N SER A 160 -3.29 9.86 10.39
CA SER A 160 -3.36 11.20 11.00
C SER A 160 -2.51 12.28 10.32
N TRP A 161 -1.43 11.90 9.65
CA TRP A 161 -0.53 12.77 8.89
C TRP A 161 -1.24 13.44 7.71
N TYR A 162 -2.20 12.74 7.09
CA TYR A 162 -3.05 13.27 6.02
C TYR A 162 -4.27 14.07 6.53
N GLY A 163 -4.43 14.26 7.85
CA GLY A 163 -5.54 14.96 8.50
C GLY A 163 -5.58 16.50 8.33
N SER A 164 -5.04 17.05 7.25
CA SER A 164 -5.11 18.48 6.92
C SER A 164 -6.55 18.91 6.63
N VAL A 165 -6.91 20.17 6.92
CA VAL A 165 -8.28 20.64 6.68
C VAL A 165 -8.65 20.54 5.19
N GLU A 166 -7.68 20.77 4.32
CA GLU A 166 -7.81 20.73 2.87
C GLU A 166 -8.15 19.31 2.39
N ASN A 167 -7.52 18.27 2.95
CA ASN A 167 -7.83 16.89 2.62
C ASN A 167 -9.21 16.48 3.15
N LEU A 168 -9.55 16.87 4.39
CA LEU A 168 -10.87 16.60 4.96
C LEU A 168 -12.00 17.24 4.13
N LYS A 169 -11.77 18.46 3.65
CA LYS A 169 -12.70 19.18 2.77
C LYS A 169 -12.80 18.53 1.39
N ALA A 170 -11.69 18.04 0.83
CA ALA A 170 -11.71 17.35 -0.45
C ALA A 170 -12.60 16.11 -0.40
N ILE A 171 -12.47 15.26 0.63
CA ILE A 171 -13.32 14.07 0.82
C ILE A 171 -14.78 14.46 1.00
N ALA A 172 -15.05 15.41 1.89
CA ALA A 172 -16.42 15.88 2.13
C ALA A 172 -17.06 16.54 0.89
N GLY A 173 -16.26 17.17 0.02
CA GLY A 173 -16.70 17.77 -1.23
C GLY A 173 -17.24 16.75 -2.24
N TYR A 174 -16.80 15.49 -2.17
CA TYR A 174 -17.38 14.38 -2.93
C TYR A 174 -18.63 13.77 -2.28
N GLY A 175 -19.09 14.33 -1.14
CA GLY A 175 -20.18 13.77 -0.35
C GLY A 175 -19.78 12.53 0.46
N TRP A 176 -18.49 12.22 0.54
CA TRP A 176 -18.00 11.03 1.22
C TRP A 176 -17.77 11.27 2.72
N ARG A 177 -17.87 10.19 3.49
CA ARG A 177 -17.51 10.17 4.90
C ARG A 177 -16.02 9.92 5.04
N TRP A 178 -15.39 10.49 6.06
CA TRP A 178 -14.00 10.19 6.40
C TRP A 178 -13.86 9.72 7.84
N LEU A 179 -12.81 8.94 8.09
CA LEU A 179 -12.38 8.51 9.42
C LEU A 179 -10.85 8.63 9.51
N THR A 180 -10.35 9.40 10.48
CA THR A 180 -8.91 9.55 10.73
C THR A 180 -8.66 9.78 12.20
N GLN A 181 -7.44 9.55 12.66
CA GLN A 181 -7.00 10.05 13.96
C GLN A 181 -6.61 11.53 13.87
N LEU A 182 -6.86 12.28 14.95
CA LEU A 182 -6.38 13.64 15.16
C LEU A 182 -5.18 13.63 16.10
N LYS A 183 -4.18 14.47 15.80
CA LYS A 183 -3.10 14.76 16.74
C LYS A 183 -3.65 15.47 17.97
N SER A 184 -3.09 15.20 19.15
CA SER A 184 -3.52 15.76 20.44
C SER A 184 -3.59 17.29 20.46
N ASN A 185 -2.72 17.97 19.70
CA ASN A 185 -2.68 19.42 19.57
C ASN A 185 -3.65 20.00 18.52
N ARG A 186 -4.49 19.17 17.86
CA ARG A 186 -5.47 19.64 16.89
C ARG A 186 -6.51 20.50 17.58
N LEU A 187 -6.75 21.70 17.05
CA LEU A 187 -7.64 22.68 17.67
C LEU A 187 -9.11 22.39 17.34
N VAL A 188 -9.91 22.15 18.37
CA VAL A 188 -11.36 21.98 18.30
C VAL A 188 -12.05 22.91 19.28
N ASN A 189 -13.36 23.10 19.11
CA ASN A 189 -14.18 23.95 19.96
C ASN A 189 -15.43 23.18 20.37
N LEU A 190 -15.52 22.88 21.67
CA LEU A 190 -16.70 22.28 22.28
C LEU A 190 -17.64 23.41 22.72
N ASN A 191 -18.90 23.38 22.25
CA ASN A 191 -19.97 24.29 22.69
C ASN A 191 -19.63 25.79 22.59
N ARG A 192 -18.85 26.20 21.58
CA ARG A 192 -18.45 27.60 21.34
C ARG A 192 -17.62 28.21 22.49
N THR A 193 -16.96 27.40 23.31
CA THR A 193 -16.11 27.83 24.44
C THR A 193 -14.68 28.22 24.05
N GLY A 194 -14.42 28.35 22.75
CA GLY A 194 -13.12 28.71 22.18
C GLY A 194 -12.34 27.51 21.66
N ASN A 195 -11.38 27.78 20.77
CA ASN A 195 -10.51 26.74 20.21
C ASN A 195 -9.46 26.31 21.23
N ARG A 196 -9.38 25.01 21.50
CA ARG A 196 -8.37 24.40 22.36
C ARG A 196 -7.90 23.06 21.78
N PRO A 197 -6.70 22.56 22.16
CA PRO A 197 -6.24 21.23 21.79
C PRO A 197 -7.29 20.15 22.09
N VAL A 198 -7.45 19.17 21.19
CA VAL A 198 -8.40 18.07 21.37
C VAL A 198 -8.13 17.26 22.64
N SER A 199 -6.87 17.21 23.09
CA SER A 199 -6.50 16.58 24.35
C SER A 199 -6.99 17.27 25.61
N GLU A 200 -7.38 18.55 25.52
CA GLU A 200 -7.89 19.36 26.64
C GLU A 200 -9.42 19.44 26.66
N VAL A 201 -10.08 18.71 25.77
CA VAL A 201 -11.54 18.68 25.67
C VAL A 201 -12.08 17.44 26.38
N ALA A 202 -13.16 17.63 27.14
CA ALA A 202 -13.92 16.52 27.69
C ALA A 202 -14.62 15.77 26.55
N LEU A 203 -14.02 14.66 26.13
CA LEU A 203 -14.49 13.77 25.07
C LEU A 203 -14.88 12.42 25.64
N GLU A 204 -15.97 11.87 25.14
CA GLU A 204 -16.50 10.57 25.53
C GLU A 204 -16.07 9.48 24.55
N GLU A 205 -15.99 8.24 25.03
CA GLU A 205 -15.65 7.07 24.21
C GLU A 205 -16.72 6.77 23.15
N ARG A 206 -18.00 7.01 23.49
CA ARG A 206 -19.15 6.95 22.55
C ARG A 206 -19.19 8.09 21.51
N GLY A 207 -18.25 9.01 21.60
CA GLY A 207 -18.05 10.11 20.68
C GLY A 207 -18.75 11.41 21.09
N THR A 208 -18.08 12.53 20.87
CA THR A 208 -18.54 13.88 21.18
C THR A 208 -18.51 14.75 19.93
N ILE A 209 -19.59 15.49 19.68
CA ILE A 209 -19.66 16.44 18.57
C ILE A 209 -18.91 17.72 18.96
N VAL A 210 -17.94 18.11 18.14
CA VAL A 210 -17.12 19.33 18.32
C VAL A 210 -16.96 20.07 17.00
N HIS A 211 -16.65 21.36 17.07
CA HIS A 211 -16.28 22.13 15.89
C HIS A 211 -14.76 22.09 15.66
N LEU A 212 -14.31 21.46 14.56
CA LEU A 212 -12.90 21.47 14.15
C LEU A 212 -12.53 22.80 13.50
N LYS A 213 -11.48 23.47 14.01
CA LYS A 213 -11.04 24.78 13.50
C LYS A 213 -10.73 24.72 12.00
N GLY A 214 -11.42 25.58 11.23
CA GLY A 214 -11.25 25.70 9.77
C GLY A 214 -12.04 24.68 8.94
N TYR A 215 -12.70 23.70 9.58
CA TYR A 215 -13.48 22.67 8.91
C TYR A 215 -14.99 22.83 9.15
N GLY A 216 -15.45 22.61 10.38
CA GLY A 216 -16.87 22.51 10.70
C GLY A 216 -17.15 21.51 11.82
N MET A 217 -18.40 21.07 11.97
CA MET A 217 -18.77 20.06 12.96
C MET A 217 -18.23 18.69 12.57
N ILE A 218 -17.67 17.98 13.55
CA ILE A 218 -17.19 16.61 13.45
C ILE A 218 -17.58 15.85 14.73
N LYS A 219 -17.54 14.52 14.68
CA LYS A 219 -17.63 13.67 15.87
C LYS A 219 -16.25 13.12 16.20
N VAL A 220 -15.86 13.17 17.48
CA VAL A 220 -14.55 12.70 17.96
C VAL A 220 -14.76 11.69 19.07
N PHE A 221 -14.14 10.51 18.93
CA PHE A 221 -14.09 9.43 19.90
C PHE A 221 -12.73 9.43 20.57
N LYS A 222 -12.70 9.44 21.91
CA LYS A 222 -11.46 9.34 22.68
C LYS A 222 -11.27 7.89 23.14
N ILE A 223 -10.25 7.23 22.62
CA ILE A 223 -9.91 5.85 22.95
C ILE A 223 -8.64 5.86 23.80
N VAL A 224 -8.67 5.17 24.93
CA VAL A 224 -7.49 5.00 25.79
C VAL A 224 -7.00 3.56 25.61
N ALA A 225 -5.85 3.39 24.99
CA ALA A 225 -5.23 2.09 24.80
C ALA A 225 -4.76 1.49 26.14
N PRO A 226 -4.61 0.16 26.25
CA PRO A 226 -4.20 -0.49 27.51
C PRO A 226 -2.84 -0.02 28.06
N ASN A 227 -1.96 0.51 27.20
CA ASN A 227 -0.67 1.07 27.57
C ASN A 227 -0.75 2.54 28.03
N GLY A 228 -1.94 3.13 28.07
CA GLY A 228 -2.18 4.53 28.44
C GLY A 228 -2.09 5.53 27.29
N ASP A 229 -1.75 5.09 26.07
CA ASP A 229 -1.77 5.97 24.90
C ASP A 229 -3.21 6.37 24.56
N ILE A 230 -3.41 7.60 24.10
CA ILE A 230 -4.73 8.14 23.77
C ILE A 230 -4.81 8.39 22.27
N GLU A 231 -5.83 7.79 21.65
CA GLU A 231 -6.18 8.01 20.25
C GLU A 231 -7.45 8.85 20.14
N TYR A 232 -7.44 9.82 19.24
CA TYR A 232 -8.59 10.70 18.97
C TYR A 232 -9.13 10.40 17.57
N TRP A 233 -10.00 9.41 17.45
CA TRP A 233 -10.64 9.08 16.19
C TRP A 233 -11.71 10.11 15.85
N ALA A 234 -11.72 10.60 14.62
CA ALA A 234 -12.63 11.66 14.19
C ALA A 234 -13.28 11.34 12.85
N THR A 235 -14.51 11.81 12.67
CA THR A 235 -15.29 11.67 11.43
C THR A 235 -16.17 12.90 11.17
N ASN A 236 -16.54 13.12 9.91
CA ASN A 236 -17.61 14.04 9.53
C ASN A 236 -19.02 13.43 9.64
N ASP A 237 -19.14 12.14 9.92
CA ASP A 237 -20.44 11.51 10.20
C ASP A 237 -20.85 11.75 11.66
N LEU A 238 -21.71 12.75 11.88
CA LEU A 238 -22.16 13.13 13.22
C LEU A 238 -23.06 12.06 13.86
N ALA A 239 -23.63 11.15 13.06
CA ALA A 239 -24.49 10.07 13.52
C ALA A 239 -23.70 8.78 13.81
N MET A 240 -22.44 8.70 13.39
CA MET A 240 -21.61 7.49 13.60
C MET A 240 -21.60 7.09 15.07
N ASP A 241 -21.94 5.84 15.35
CA ASP A 241 -21.86 5.27 16.68
C ASP A 241 -20.51 4.58 16.92
N GLU A 242 -20.32 4.11 18.14
CA GLU A 242 -19.08 3.46 18.57
C GLU A 242 -18.81 2.15 17.79
N LEU A 243 -19.86 1.36 17.54
CA LEU A 243 -19.76 0.08 16.86
C LEU A 243 -19.36 0.26 15.39
N THR A 244 -19.95 1.23 14.69
CA THR A 244 -19.59 1.58 13.32
C THR A 244 -18.16 2.10 13.24
N ARG A 245 -17.75 2.96 14.19
CA ARG A 245 -16.36 3.41 14.30
C ARG A 245 -15.42 2.21 14.49
N LEU A 246 -15.75 1.26 15.37
CA LEU A 246 -14.93 0.07 15.61
C LEU A 246 -14.78 -0.77 14.34
N LYS A 247 -15.89 -1.08 13.63
CA LYS A 247 -15.89 -1.77 12.33
C LYS A 247 -14.92 -1.11 11.35
N TYR A 248 -15.00 0.21 11.20
CA TYR A 248 -14.14 0.93 10.27
C TYR A 248 -12.67 0.93 10.73
N THR A 249 -12.40 1.10 12.03
CA THR A 249 -11.02 1.03 12.54
C THR A 249 -10.38 -0.34 12.34
N GLU A 250 -11.13 -1.44 12.45
CA GLU A 250 -10.64 -2.78 12.15
C GLU A 250 -10.28 -2.92 10.66
N GLN A 251 -11.08 -2.35 9.76
CA GLN A 251 -10.79 -2.36 8.33
C GLN A 251 -9.58 -1.50 7.95
N VAL A 252 -9.29 -0.41 8.69
CA VAL A 252 -8.08 0.41 8.45
C VAL A 252 -6.80 -0.44 8.47
N TRP A 253 -6.73 -1.47 9.33
CA TRP A 253 -5.58 -2.37 9.41
C TRP A 253 -5.32 -3.18 8.12
N MET A 254 -6.29 -3.26 7.20
CA MET A 254 -6.11 -3.95 5.92
C MET A 254 -4.98 -3.33 5.10
N ILE A 255 -4.76 -2.01 5.18
CA ILE A 255 -3.66 -1.39 4.43
C ILE A 255 -2.29 -1.79 4.95
N GLU A 256 -2.15 -2.06 6.24
CA GLU A 256 -0.90 -2.59 6.79
C GLU A 256 -0.64 -4.02 6.36
N ASN A 257 -1.69 -4.86 6.34
CA ASN A 257 -1.61 -6.24 5.83
C ASN A 257 -1.22 -6.24 4.35
N TYR A 258 -1.83 -5.37 3.54
CA TYR A 258 -1.46 -5.14 2.15
C TYR A 258 0.01 -4.73 2.01
N HIS A 259 0.46 -3.69 2.74
CA HIS A 259 1.85 -3.21 2.69
C HIS A 259 2.85 -4.30 3.09
N ARG A 260 2.51 -5.14 4.06
CA ARG A 260 3.30 -6.32 4.43
C ARG A 260 3.32 -7.33 3.30
N GLY A 261 2.17 -7.60 2.68
CA GLY A 261 2.01 -8.55 1.58
C GLY A 261 2.86 -8.20 0.37
N ILE A 262 2.80 -6.97 -0.13
CA ILE A 262 3.60 -6.54 -1.29
C ILE A 262 5.12 -6.63 -1.03
N LYS A 263 5.55 -6.38 0.22
CA LYS A 263 6.97 -6.44 0.62
C LYS A 263 7.48 -7.86 0.76
N GLN A 264 6.72 -8.72 1.45
CA GLN A 264 7.13 -10.08 1.75
C GLN A 264 6.96 -11.01 0.56
N PHE A 265 5.84 -10.89 -0.16
CA PHE A 265 5.43 -11.84 -1.18
C PHE A 265 5.62 -11.35 -2.61
N CYS A 266 5.78 -10.04 -2.85
CA CYS A 266 5.98 -9.53 -4.22
C CYS A 266 7.33 -8.86 -4.43
N GLY A 267 8.11 -8.69 -3.34
CA GLY A 267 9.44 -8.10 -3.39
C GLY A 267 9.45 -6.67 -3.90
N VAL A 268 8.37 -5.90 -3.72
CA VAL A 268 8.21 -4.52 -4.24
C VAL A 268 9.39 -3.59 -3.90
N GLU A 269 10.04 -3.81 -2.77
CA GLU A 269 11.19 -3.02 -2.32
C GLU A 269 12.56 -3.60 -2.73
N ARG A 270 12.60 -4.76 -3.37
CA ARG A 270 13.83 -5.55 -3.55
C ARG A 270 14.62 -5.19 -4.81
N ALA A 271 14.00 -4.58 -5.83
CA ALA A 271 14.71 -4.20 -7.05
C ALA A 271 15.88 -3.24 -6.80
N GLN A 272 17.05 -3.55 -7.37
CA GLN A 272 18.28 -2.76 -7.23
C GLN A 272 18.60 -1.90 -8.47
N VAL A 273 17.68 -1.82 -9.44
CA VAL A 273 17.83 -0.99 -10.64
C VAL A 273 17.95 0.50 -10.26
N ARG A 274 18.76 1.27 -10.99
CA ARG A 274 19.07 2.67 -10.60
C ARG A 274 18.08 3.69 -11.17
N SER A 275 17.60 3.44 -12.38
CA SER A 275 16.69 4.34 -13.10
C SER A 275 15.35 4.47 -12.40
N ALA A 276 14.83 5.69 -12.33
CA ALA A 276 13.52 5.99 -11.81
C ALA A 276 12.40 5.29 -12.60
N ARG A 277 12.50 5.24 -13.93
CA ARG A 277 11.53 4.52 -14.79
C ARG A 277 11.51 3.03 -14.45
N ALA A 278 12.69 2.41 -14.35
CA ALA A 278 12.79 0.99 -14.02
C ALA A 278 12.30 0.66 -12.60
N GLN A 279 12.54 1.53 -11.61
CA GLN A 279 11.96 1.37 -10.26
C GLN A 279 10.43 1.47 -10.29
N ARG A 280 9.87 2.48 -10.98
CA ARG A 280 8.40 2.62 -11.11
C ARG A 280 7.77 1.39 -11.77
N ASN A 281 8.38 0.88 -12.84
CA ASN A 281 7.90 -0.31 -13.52
C ASN A 281 8.00 -1.57 -12.65
N HIS A 282 9.09 -1.76 -11.90
CA HIS A 282 9.17 -2.88 -10.95
C HIS A 282 8.08 -2.77 -9.88
N ILE A 283 7.85 -1.58 -9.32
CA ILE A 283 6.79 -1.34 -8.34
C ILE A 283 5.43 -1.73 -8.94
N LEU A 284 5.07 -1.19 -10.11
CA LEU A 284 3.82 -1.51 -10.81
C LEU A 284 3.64 -3.02 -11.00
N LEU A 285 4.66 -3.71 -11.53
CA LEU A 285 4.60 -5.15 -11.77
C LEU A 285 4.48 -5.95 -10.46
N ALA A 286 5.09 -5.49 -9.36
CA ALA A 286 4.93 -6.09 -8.04
C ALA A 286 3.52 -5.90 -7.47
N LEU A 287 2.89 -4.74 -7.70
CA LEU A 287 1.49 -4.52 -7.31
C LEU A 287 0.53 -5.40 -8.11
N ARG A 288 0.78 -5.55 -9.42
CA ARG A 288 0.01 -6.47 -10.28
C ARG A 288 0.23 -7.94 -9.93
N ALA A 289 1.43 -8.31 -9.46
CA ALA A 289 1.68 -9.64 -8.89
C ALA A 289 0.89 -9.87 -7.61
N PHE A 290 0.84 -8.87 -6.72
CA PHE A 290 0.04 -8.93 -5.51
C PHE A 290 -1.45 -9.09 -5.82
N LEU A 291 -2.00 -8.32 -6.76
CA LEU A 291 -3.42 -8.41 -7.13
C LEU A 291 -3.82 -9.84 -7.56
N ARG A 292 -2.93 -10.54 -8.29
CA ARG A 292 -3.15 -11.95 -8.67
C ARG A 292 -3.13 -12.90 -7.47
N LEU A 293 -2.20 -12.70 -6.53
CA LEU A 293 -2.15 -13.47 -5.29
C LEU A 293 -3.37 -13.21 -4.41
N GLU A 294 -3.84 -11.97 -4.35
CA GLU A 294 -5.02 -11.60 -3.57
C GLU A 294 -6.29 -12.19 -4.17
N TYR A 295 -6.46 -12.09 -5.49
CA TYR A 295 -7.54 -12.76 -6.18
C TYR A 295 -7.54 -14.27 -5.91
N HIS A 296 -6.38 -14.93 -6.02
CA HIS A 296 -6.27 -16.36 -5.73
C HIS A 296 -6.67 -16.68 -4.28
N ARG A 297 -6.25 -15.86 -3.31
CA ARG A 297 -6.63 -16.01 -1.90
C ARG A 297 -8.14 -15.89 -1.71
N LEU A 298 -8.77 -14.87 -2.30
CA LEU A 298 -10.21 -14.65 -2.19
C LEU A 298 -11.02 -15.80 -2.81
N GLN A 299 -10.52 -16.40 -3.89
CA GLN A 299 -11.21 -17.51 -4.56
C GLN A 299 -11.01 -18.87 -3.88
N THR A 300 -9.86 -19.11 -3.27
CA THR A 300 -9.48 -20.47 -2.80
C THR A 300 -9.28 -20.59 -1.30
N GLY A 301 -9.21 -19.46 -0.57
CA GLY A 301 -8.81 -19.42 0.83
C GLY A 301 -7.31 -19.66 1.07
N VAL A 302 -6.52 -19.91 0.02
CA VAL A 302 -5.07 -20.13 0.14
C VAL A 302 -4.36 -18.81 0.40
N SER A 303 -3.74 -18.67 1.58
CA SER A 303 -2.99 -17.47 1.94
C SER A 303 -1.87 -17.13 0.94
N TRP A 304 -1.47 -15.86 0.85
CA TRP A 304 -0.35 -15.43 -0.01
C TRP A 304 0.95 -16.19 0.29
N PHE A 305 1.19 -16.48 1.57
CA PHE A 305 2.31 -17.31 2.01
C PHE A 305 2.22 -18.72 1.43
N GLU A 306 1.06 -19.36 1.61
CA GLU A 306 0.85 -20.75 1.17
C GLU A 306 0.93 -20.88 -0.35
N ALA A 307 0.34 -19.94 -1.10
CA ALA A 307 0.41 -19.89 -2.56
C ALA A 307 1.88 -19.83 -3.06
N LYS A 308 2.73 -19.04 -2.40
CA LYS A 308 4.14 -18.93 -2.77
C LYS A 308 5.00 -20.10 -2.31
N ILE A 309 4.83 -20.54 -1.06
CA ILE A 309 5.66 -21.63 -0.52
C ILE A 309 5.31 -22.97 -1.16
N GLY A 310 4.06 -23.16 -1.59
CA GLY A 310 3.61 -24.34 -2.32
C GLY A 310 4.47 -24.64 -3.55
N ILE A 311 4.83 -23.60 -4.32
CA ILE A 311 5.73 -23.72 -5.48
C ILE A 311 7.08 -24.33 -5.07
N ILE A 312 7.64 -23.88 -3.95
CA ILE A 312 8.96 -24.31 -3.48
C ILE A 312 8.93 -25.68 -2.82
N ARG A 313 7.82 -26.05 -2.17
CA ARG A 313 7.70 -27.39 -1.55
C ARG A 313 7.86 -28.50 -2.58
N HIS A 314 7.48 -28.29 -3.84
CA HIS A 314 7.77 -29.25 -4.91
C HIS A 314 9.27 -29.41 -5.16
N ALA A 315 10.02 -28.31 -5.27
CA ALA A 315 11.47 -28.35 -5.43
C ALA A 315 12.18 -28.99 -4.22
N VAL A 316 11.71 -28.69 -3.00
CA VAL A 316 12.24 -29.30 -1.77
C VAL A 316 11.97 -30.80 -1.74
N ARG A 317 10.75 -31.25 -2.08
CA ARG A 317 10.43 -32.68 -2.18
C ARG A 317 11.32 -33.39 -3.21
N ALA A 318 11.55 -32.77 -4.37
CA ALA A 318 12.44 -33.31 -5.39
C ALA A 318 13.89 -33.43 -4.90
N TYR A 319 14.40 -32.40 -4.19
CA TYR A 319 15.73 -32.47 -3.57
C TYR A 319 15.82 -33.55 -2.50
N LEU A 320 14.82 -33.69 -1.63
CA LEU A 320 14.82 -34.71 -0.58
C LEU A 320 14.76 -36.14 -1.15
N ALA A 321 14.11 -36.33 -2.30
CA ALA A 321 14.10 -37.61 -3.00
C ALA A 321 15.47 -37.95 -3.62
N HIS A 322 16.22 -36.93 -4.07
CA HIS A 322 17.55 -37.09 -4.69
C HIS A 322 18.54 -36.01 -4.21
N PRO A 323 19.09 -36.13 -2.98
CA PRO A 323 19.96 -35.09 -2.43
C PRO A 323 21.26 -34.95 -3.22
N LEU A 324 21.58 -33.75 -3.70
CA LEU A 324 22.81 -33.47 -4.45
C LEU A 324 24.02 -33.17 -3.55
N TYR A 325 23.78 -32.69 -2.32
CA TYR A 325 24.84 -32.30 -1.38
C TYR A 325 24.89 -33.28 -0.21
N THR A 326 25.36 -34.50 -0.46
CA THR A 326 25.61 -35.49 0.59
C THR A 326 27.04 -35.34 1.10
N LEU A 327 27.21 -35.01 2.37
CA LEU A 327 28.49 -35.19 3.05
C LEU A 327 28.61 -36.65 3.46
N ASN A 328 29.80 -37.23 3.33
CA ASN A 328 30.09 -38.49 3.98
C ASN A 328 29.99 -38.29 5.50
N SER A 329 29.47 -39.30 6.19
CA SER A 329 29.54 -39.34 7.66
C SER A 329 30.99 -39.11 8.07
N THR A 330 31.23 -38.12 8.92
CA THR A 330 32.54 -37.86 9.53
C THR A 330 32.76 -38.67 10.80
N ALA A 331 31.91 -39.67 11.05
CA ALA A 331 31.99 -40.62 12.15
C ALA A 331 32.55 -41.96 11.66
#